data_AF-A0A8T3VZ14-F1
#
_entry.id   AF-A0A8T3VZ14-F1
#
_cell.length_a   1.000
_cell.length_b   1.000
_cell.length_c   1.000
_cell.angle_alpha   90.00
_cell.angle_beta   90.00
_cell.angle_gamma   90.00
#
_symmetry.space_group_name_H-M   'P 1'
#
loop_
_entity.id
_entity.type
_entity.pdbx_description
1 polymer ?
#
loop_
_entity_poly.entity_id
_entity_poly.type
_entity_poly.pdbx_seq_one_letter_code
_entity_poly.pdbx_strand_id
1 'polypeptide(L)'
;MSTKKNEKKNKKQLTSKKGDIAKTVNKHPEVVRLKKEQVKELNEYLDKNRFYAYNDPKKFDEGMRMLGLNPEDTDKIVDVAGGAMRKDKVPELRELIARQKSDLRELKRKLSAEMSTANS
;
A
#
# COMPACT_ATOMS: atom_id res chain seq x y z
N MET A 1 -7.87 47.03 13.96
CA MET A 1 -7.16 46.21 12.94
C MET A 1 -6.49 44.93 13.52
N SER A 2 -6.91 44.36 14.67
CA SER A 2 -6.14 43.30 15.36
C SER A 2 -6.59 41.85 15.11
N THR A 3 -7.63 41.58 14.32
CA THR A 3 -8.19 40.23 14.17
C THR A 3 -7.46 39.36 13.13
N LYS A 4 -7.02 39.93 11.99
CA LYS A 4 -6.38 39.16 10.89
C LYS A 4 -4.99 38.59 11.22
N LYS A 5 -4.25 39.18 12.18
CA LYS A 5 -2.89 38.75 12.55
C LYS A 5 -2.92 37.52 13.50
N ASN A 6 -3.93 37.42 14.36
CA ASN A 6 -4.11 36.29 15.27
C ASN A 6 -4.63 35.03 14.56
N GLU A 7 -5.58 35.15 13.63
CA GLU A 7 -6.06 34.01 12.84
C GLU A 7 -4.95 33.35 11.99
N LYS A 8 -4.08 34.16 11.37
CA LYS A 8 -2.96 33.64 10.57
C LYS A 8 -1.90 32.92 11.42
N LYS A 9 -1.59 33.42 12.63
CA LYS A 9 -0.68 32.74 13.56
C LYS A 9 -1.26 31.41 14.06
N ASN A 10 -2.54 31.39 14.38
CA ASN A 10 -3.21 30.20 14.91
C ASN A 10 -3.34 29.09 13.86
N LYS A 11 -3.72 29.44 12.61
CA LYS A 11 -3.73 28.48 11.48
C LYS A 11 -2.34 27.90 11.20
N LYS A 12 -1.28 28.70 11.24
CA LYS A 12 0.10 28.25 10.96
C LYS A 12 0.62 27.27 12.02
N GLN A 13 0.30 27.49 13.30
CA GLN A 13 0.63 26.55 14.38
C GLN A 13 -0.19 25.26 14.31
N LEU A 14 -1.48 25.34 13.93
CA LEU A 14 -2.31 24.16 13.77
C LEU A 14 -1.83 23.24 12.63
N THR A 15 -1.36 23.84 11.53
CA THR A 15 -0.81 23.09 10.39
C THR A 15 0.54 22.43 10.70
N SER A 16 1.39 23.06 11.51
CA SER A 16 2.67 22.44 11.91
C SER A 16 2.43 21.24 12.83
N LYS A 17 1.58 21.40 13.85
CA LYS A 17 1.21 20.31 14.77
C LYS A 17 0.60 19.10 14.05
N LYS A 18 -0.28 19.32 13.06
CA LYS A 18 -0.84 18.22 12.25
C LYS A 18 0.23 17.49 11.42
N GLY A 19 1.21 18.21 10.88
CA GLY A 19 2.33 17.62 10.15
C GLY A 19 3.24 16.77 11.04
N ASP A 20 3.48 17.21 12.27
CA ASP A 20 4.30 16.48 13.24
C ASP A 20 3.60 15.21 13.74
N ILE A 21 2.31 15.28 14.05
CA ILE A 21 1.51 14.10 14.42
C ILE A 21 1.50 13.08 13.28
N ALA A 22 1.32 13.51 12.03
CA ALA A 22 1.33 12.60 10.88
C ALA A 22 2.70 11.90 10.69
N LYS A 23 3.81 12.59 10.95
CA LYS A 23 5.15 11.97 10.93
C LYS A 23 5.32 10.95 12.05
N THR A 24 4.86 11.27 13.26
CA THR A 24 4.93 10.37 14.43
C THR A 24 4.06 9.14 14.23
N VAL A 25 2.82 9.30 13.75
CA VAL A 25 1.89 8.19 13.45
C VAL A 25 2.49 7.24 12.40
N ASN A 26 3.13 7.75 11.35
CA ASN A 26 3.74 6.89 10.33
C ASN A 26 4.92 6.05 10.85
N LYS A 27 5.57 6.50 11.93
CA LYS A 27 6.66 5.80 12.61
C LYS A 27 6.19 4.97 13.80
N HIS A 28 4.89 5.00 14.12
CA HIS A 28 4.34 4.26 15.24
C HIS A 28 4.60 2.75 15.07
N PRO A 29 5.04 2.02 16.11
CA PRO A 29 5.39 0.61 16.00
C PRO A 29 4.30 -0.26 15.36
N GLU A 30 3.03 0.01 15.70
CA GLU A 30 1.89 -0.73 15.11
C GLU A 30 1.69 -0.45 13.63
N VAL A 31 1.90 0.79 13.19
CA VAL A 31 1.81 1.16 11.77
C VAL A 31 2.94 0.48 10.99
N VAL A 32 4.15 0.42 11.57
CA VAL A 32 5.27 -0.29 10.97
C VAL A 32 5.03 -1.80 10.92
N ARG A 33 4.51 -2.40 12.00
CA ARG A 33 4.17 -3.83 12.06
C ARG A 33 3.12 -4.19 11.01
N LEU A 34 2.00 -3.45 10.97
CA LEU A 34 0.93 -3.69 10.00
C LEU A 34 1.45 -3.59 8.56
N LYS A 35 2.24 -2.57 8.24
CA LYS A 35 2.85 -2.46 6.89
C LYS A 35 3.72 -3.67 6.54
N LYS A 36 4.53 -4.18 7.49
CA LYS A 36 5.36 -5.36 7.25
C LYS A 36 4.51 -6.60 6.98
N GLU A 37 3.43 -6.80 7.75
CA GLU A 37 2.49 -7.90 7.55
C GLU A 37 1.78 -7.80 6.20
N GLN A 38 1.31 -6.60 5.84
CA GLN A 38 0.67 -6.34 4.55
C GLN A 38 1.61 -6.58 3.36
N VAL A 39 2.88 -6.18 3.47
CA VAL A 39 3.91 -6.46 2.45
C VAL A 39 4.16 -7.96 2.33
N LYS A 40 4.27 -8.68 3.46
CA LYS A 40 4.45 -10.13 3.46
C LYS A 40 3.28 -10.82 2.74
N GLU A 41 2.06 -10.48 3.10
CA GLU A 41 0.86 -11.03 2.49
C GLU A 41 0.77 -10.72 0.98
N LEU A 42 1.08 -9.48 0.60
CA LEU A 42 1.11 -9.08 -0.81
C LEU A 42 2.16 -9.87 -1.59
N ASN A 43 3.36 -10.08 -1.03
CA ASN A 43 4.40 -10.87 -1.66
C ASN A 43 3.98 -12.33 -1.80
N GLU A 44 3.42 -12.96 -0.75
CA GLU A 44 2.92 -14.34 -0.83
C GLU A 44 1.82 -14.52 -1.87
N TYR A 45 0.96 -13.51 -2.05
CA TYR A 45 -0.05 -13.51 -3.09
C TYR A 45 0.58 -13.38 -4.49
N LEU A 46 1.53 -12.47 -4.65
CA LEU A 46 2.18 -12.23 -5.93
C LEU A 46 3.08 -13.39 -6.35
N ASP A 47 3.81 -14.02 -5.44
CA ASP A 47 4.69 -15.16 -5.75
C ASP A 47 3.92 -16.35 -6.33
N LYS A 48 2.63 -16.50 -5.98
CA LYS A 48 1.76 -17.57 -6.49
C LYS A 48 1.10 -17.24 -7.83
N ASN A 49 0.96 -15.95 -8.15
CA ASN A 49 0.10 -15.49 -9.25
C ASN A 49 0.83 -14.65 -10.29
N ARG A 50 2.09 -14.30 -10.04
CA ARG A 50 2.94 -13.47 -10.88
C ARG A 50 4.32 -14.08 -11.03
N PHE A 51 4.90 -13.94 -12.21
CA PHE A 51 6.34 -14.11 -12.42
C PHE A 51 6.93 -12.83 -13.03
N TYR A 52 8.24 -12.68 -12.98
CA TYR A 52 8.90 -11.55 -13.63
C TYR A 52 9.12 -11.85 -15.12
N ALA A 53 8.60 -10.98 -15.98
CA ALA A 53 8.70 -11.10 -17.42
C ALA A 53 10.06 -10.57 -17.88
N TYR A 54 11.08 -11.43 -17.86
CA TYR A 54 12.41 -11.12 -18.37
C TYR A 54 12.44 -11.17 -19.91
N ASN A 55 13.33 -10.41 -20.55
CA ASN A 55 13.53 -10.39 -22.02
C ASN A 55 14.02 -11.73 -22.62
N ASP A 56 14.02 -12.82 -21.84
CA ASP A 56 14.45 -14.16 -22.25
C ASP A 56 13.21 -15.04 -22.46
N PRO A 57 12.93 -15.51 -23.70
CA PRO A 57 11.79 -16.39 -24.00
C PRO A 57 11.72 -17.64 -23.11
N LYS A 58 12.87 -18.22 -22.74
CA LYS A 58 12.87 -19.44 -21.89
C LYS A 58 12.33 -19.16 -20.50
N LYS A 59 12.64 -17.99 -19.94
CA LYS A 59 12.13 -17.55 -18.63
C LYS A 59 10.66 -17.19 -18.69
N PHE A 60 10.19 -16.68 -19.83
CA PHE A 60 8.78 -16.45 -20.04
C PHE A 60 7.99 -17.75 -20.02
N ASP A 61 8.43 -18.77 -20.76
CA ASP A 61 7.78 -20.08 -20.80
C ASP A 61 7.74 -20.75 -19.42
N GLU A 62 8.86 -20.69 -18.68
CA GLU A 62 8.93 -21.17 -17.30
C GLU A 62 7.93 -20.44 -16.40
N GLY A 63 7.88 -19.11 -16.51
CA GLY A 63 6.92 -18.29 -15.78
C GLY A 63 5.47 -18.63 -16.08
N MET A 64 5.11 -18.79 -17.36
CA MET A 64 3.76 -19.22 -17.76
C MET A 64 3.42 -20.58 -17.16
N ARG A 65 4.35 -21.55 -17.19
CA ARG A 65 4.16 -22.87 -16.58
C ARG A 65 4.02 -22.80 -15.06
N MET A 66 4.76 -21.93 -14.37
CA MET A 66 4.58 -21.70 -12.92
C MET A 66 3.17 -21.20 -12.58
N LEU A 67 2.54 -20.45 -13.49
CA LEU A 67 1.15 -20.00 -13.36
C LEU A 67 0.12 -21.07 -13.76
N GLY A 68 0.57 -22.24 -14.22
CA GLY A 68 -0.27 -23.32 -14.74
C GLY A 68 -0.84 -23.01 -16.13
N LEU A 69 -0.16 -22.18 -16.93
CA LEU A 69 -0.55 -21.77 -18.27
C LEU A 69 0.40 -22.34 -19.33
N ASN A 70 -0.08 -22.45 -20.56
CA ASN A 70 0.80 -22.68 -21.70
C ASN A 70 1.47 -21.36 -22.11
N PRO A 71 2.69 -21.40 -22.69
CA PRO A 71 3.35 -20.19 -23.21
C PRO A 71 2.50 -19.38 -24.20
N GLU A 72 1.61 -20.03 -24.93
CA GLU A 72 0.73 -19.41 -25.93
C GLU A 72 -0.50 -18.70 -25.31
N ASP A 73 -0.84 -18.98 -24.05
CA ASP A 73 -1.98 -18.41 -23.31
C ASP A 73 -1.75 -16.95 -22.86
N THR A 74 -1.13 -16.14 -23.71
CA THR A 74 -0.72 -14.76 -23.41
C THR A 74 -1.91 -13.82 -23.14
N ASP A 75 -3.11 -14.16 -23.61
CA ASP A 75 -4.35 -13.42 -23.37
C ASP A 75 -4.88 -13.57 -21.92
N LYS A 76 -4.40 -14.59 -21.20
CA LYS A 76 -4.76 -14.91 -19.82
C LYS A 76 -3.86 -14.22 -18.79
N ILE A 77 -2.85 -13.47 -19.23
CA ILE A 77 -1.97 -12.71 -18.35
C ILE A 77 -2.11 -11.20 -18.58
N VAL A 78 -1.63 -10.42 -17.61
CA VAL A 78 -1.49 -8.97 -17.66
C VAL A 78 -0.18 -8.55 -17.01
N ASP A 79 0.36 -7.40 -17.40
CA ASP A 79 1.50 -6.81 -16.69
C ASP A 79 1.05 -6.18 -15.37
N VAL A 80 1.74 -6.56 -14.29
CA VAL A 80 1.56 -6.05 -12.93
C VAL A 80 2.94 -5.83 -12.31
N ALA A 81 3.31 -4.56 -12.14
CA ALA A 81 4.55 -4.16 -11.48
C ALA A 81 5.83 -4.75 -12.13
N GLY A 82 5.90 -4.78 -13.47
CA GLY A 82 7.06 -5.28 -14.22
C GLY A 82 7.13 -6.81 -14.26
N GLY A 83 5.98 -7.48 -14.19
CA GLY A 83 5.87 -8.93 -14.20
C GLY A 83 4.53 -9.37 -14.75
N ALA A 84 4.48 -10.57 -15.32
CA ALA A 84 3.26 -11.15 -15.85
C ALA A 84 2.48 -11.85 -14.74
N MET A 85 1.21 -11.48 -14.60
CA MET A 85 0.28 -12.03 -13.61
C MET A 85 -0.94 -12.62 -14.30
N ARG A 86 -1.53 -13.67 -13.73
CA ARG A 86 -2.83 -14.17 -14.20
C ARG A 86 -3.92 -13.10 -14.12
N LYS A 87 -4.64 -12.92 -15.22
CA LYS A 87 -5.69 -11.89 -15.38
C LYS A 87 -6.90 -12.12 -14.48
N ASP A 88 -7.29 -13.37 -14.27
CA ASP A 88 -8.40 -13.77 -13.39
C ASP A 88 -8.13 -13.49 -11.90
N LYS A 89 -6.86 -13.28 -11.54
CA LYS A 89 -6.41 -13.00 -10.17
C LYS A 89 -6.26 -11.51 -9.85
N VAL A 90 -6.41 -10.65 -10.86
CA VAL A 90 -6.37 -9.19 -10.68
C VAL A 90 -7.48 -8.66 -9.75
N PRO A 91 -8.74 -9.14 -9.79
CA PRO A 91 -9.78 -8.68 -8.87
C PRO A 91 -9.42 -8.94 -7.41
N GLU A 92 -8.96 -10.14 -7.09
CA GLU A 92 -8.50 -10.53 -5.74
C GLU A 92 -7.32 -9.65 -5.27
N LEU A 93 -6.36 -9.36 -6.16
CA LEU A 93 -5.27 -8.42 -5.84
C LEU A 93 -5.78 -7.02 -5.50
N ARG A 94 -6.78 -6.52 -6.23
CA ARG A 94 -7.38 -5.20 -5.97
C ARG A 94 -8.08 -5.18 -4.62
N GLU A 95 -8.81 -6.23 -4.28
CA GLU A 95 -9.47 -6.38 -2.98
C GLU A 95 -8.46 -6.43 -1.84
N LEU A 96 -7.37 -7.19 -2.01
CA LEU A 96 -6.26 -7.25 -1.06
C LEU A 96 -5.71 -5.84 -0.78
N ILE A 97 -5.32 -5.11 -1.83
CA ILE A 97 -4.76 -3.76 -1.71
C ILE A 97 -5.77 -2.79 -1.09
N ALA A 98 -7.05 -2.88 -1.47
CA ALA A 98 -8.11 -2.03 -0.95
C ALA A 98 -8.31 -2.24 0.56
N ARG A 99 -8.38 -3.49 1.00
CA ARG A 99 -8.48 -3.86 2.41
C ARG A 99 -7.27 -3.34 3.19
N GLN A 100 -6.06 -3.63 2.72
CA GLN A 100 -4.82 -3.18 3.36
C GLN A 100 -4.76 -1.65 3.52
N LYS A 101 -5.19 -0.92 2.48
CA LYS A 101 -5.29 0.55 2.54
C LYS A 101 -6.31 1.03 3.57
N SER A 102 -7.45 0.34 3.69
CA SER A 102 -8.48 0.66 4.68
C SER A 102 -7.96 0.43 6.10
N ASP A 103 -7.38 -0.73 6.37
CA ASP A 103 -6.83 -1.10 7.70
C ASP A 103 -5.80 -0.07 8.16
N LEU A 104 -4.88 0.29 7.26
CA LEU A 104 -3.83 1.27 7.54
C LEU A 104 -4.41 2.66 7.80
N ARG A 105 -5.45 3.07 7.07
CA ARG A 105 -6.13 4.35 7.26
C ARG A 105 -6.85 4.40 8.61
N GLU A 106 -7.54 3.33 8.99
CA GLU A 106 -8.25 3.25 10.26
C GLU A 106 -7.30 3.28 11.45
N LEU A 107 -6.22 2.50 11.39
CA LEU A 107 -5.19 2.50 12.42
C LEU A 107 -4.58 3.89 12.61
N LYS A 108 -4.19 4.55 11.51
CA LYS A 108 -3.65 5.91 11.54
C LYS A 108 -4.64 6.92 12.12
N ARG A 109 -5.93 6.77 11.81
CA ARG A 109 -6.99 7.64 12.35
C ARG A 109 -7.10 7.47 13.87
N LYS A 110 -7.11 6.24 14.37
CA LYS A 110 -7.18 5.93 15.81
C LYS A 110 -5.98 6.52 16.56
N LEU A 111 -4.76 6.20 16.10
CA LEU A 111 -3.52 6.69 16.71
C LEU A 111 -3.42 8.23 16.67
N SER A 112 -3.82 8.86 15.57
CA SER A 112 -3.83 10.32 15.48
C SER A 112 -4.83 10.96 16.46
N ALA A 113 -5.96 10.30 16.75
CA ALA A 113 -6.93 10.80 17.72
C ALA A 113 -6.38 10.67 19.15
N GLU A 114 -5.83 9.51 19.50
CA GLU A 114 -5.21 9.24 20.80
C GLU A 114 -4.05 10.20 21.11
N MET A 115 -3.17 10.45 20.14
CA MET A 115 -2.07 11.41 20.28
C MET A 115 -2.54 12.86 20.37
N SER A 116 -3.72 13.19 19.83
CA SER A 116 -4.31 14.52 19.96
C SER A 116 -4.93 14.71 21.34
N THR A 117 -5.59 13.69 21.89
CA THR A 117 -6.19 13.74 23.23
C THR A 117 -5.14 13.72 24.34
N ALA A 118 -4.01 13.05 24.15
CA ALA A 118 -2.91 13.01 25.13
C ALA A 118 -2.10 14.32 25.22
N ASN A 119 -2.21 15.20 24.21
CA ASN A 119 -1.50 16.49 24.13
C ASN A 119 -2.43 17.71 24.34
N SER A 120 -3.69 17.48 24.71
CA SER A 120 -4.69 18.52 25.01
C SER A 120 -4.80 18.72 26.52
#